data_AF-B9TNG0-F1
#
_entry.id   AF-B9TNG0-F1
#
_cell.length_a   1.000
_cell.length_b   1.000
_cell.length_c   1.000
_cell.angle_alpha   90.00
_cell.angle_beta   90.00
_cell.angle_gamma   90.00
#
_symmetry.space_group_name_H-M   'P 1'
#
loop_
_entity.id
_entity.type
_entity.pdbx_description
1 polymer ?
#
loop_
_entity_poly.entity_id
_entity_poly.type
_entity_poly.pdbx_seq_one_letter_code
_entity_poly.pdbx_strand_id
1 'polypeptide(L)'
;MYKLTIPGETFFVATLAGVLSLFRDERVQATETALIVLECDGAAASVTRYNGKLAIRRSGTAAEVVACLFDEVRAHWLSEHGAEPKPWQIRPAHWDELFGLFDLSRAPERFLSSSQIDAERAAARNARQFFDLSPLFHRAAVERFGFGAGGPSAPGGGVNARHEVHVAYALLLNEPVPDAVLNDYRKMERAFRYDLEWAEPLLNVVELRGRLPAEKHRWVASVMRAAKQPITAQNVDAIVAAVAGLPATSHFVDVDDALYAAGILSAESLPSMFNEPVTLGTPVNAFAERLRQILADS
;
A
#
# COMPACT_ATOMS: atom_id res chain seq x y z
N MET A 1 16.11 -7.81 -20.57
CA MET A 1 15.68 -6.41 -20.39
C MET A 1 14.92 -5.99 -21.65
N TYR A 2 13.91 -5.14 -21.50
CA TYR A 2 13.13 -4.59 -22.60
C TYR A 2 13.45 -3.11 -22.79
N LYS A 3 13.58 -2.71 -24.05
CA LYS A 3 13.76 -1.32 -24.45
C LYS A 3 12.56 -0.90 -25.31
N LEU A 4 11.76 0.02 -24.78
CA LEU A 4 10.63 0.62 -25.49
C LEU A 4 11.05 2.00 -26.00
N THR A 5 10.99 2.22 -27.30
CA THR A 5 11.38 3.49 -27.93
C THR A 5 10.15 4.14 -28.57
N ILE A 6 9.98 5.43 -28.31
CA ILE A 6 9.02 6.31 -28.98
C ILE A 6 9.78 7.53 -29.55
N PRO A 7 9.18 8.37 -30.41
CA PRO A 7 9.86 9.57 -30.90
C PRO A 7 10.37 10.46 -29.76
N GLY A 8 11.69 10.62 -29.66
CA GLY A 8 12.35 11.50 -28.69
C GLY A 8 12.61 10.89 -27.31
N GLU A 9 12.12 9.69 -27.01
CA GLU A 9 12.27 9.07 -25.68
C GLU A 9 12.54 7.56 -25.75
N THR A 10 13.24 7.05 -24.74
CA THR A 10 13.54 5.62 -24.60
C THR A 10 13.34 5.20 -23.15
N PHE A 11 12.61 4.10 -22.97
CA PHE A 11 12.31 3.51 -21.67
C PHE A 11 12.96 2.14 -21.55
N PHE A 12 13.47 1.83 -20.36
CA PHE A 12 14.05 0.53 -20.04
C PHE A 12 13.28 -0.09 -18.89
N VAL A 13 12.83 -1.32 -19.08
CA VAL A 13 12.12 -2.10 -18.06
C VAL A 13 12.61 -3.53 -18.07
N ALA A 14 12.59 -4.19 -16.91
CA ALA A 14 13.16 -5.54 -16.79
C ALA A 14 12.25 -6.62 -17.40
N THR A 15 10.93 -6.40 -17.38
CA THR A 15 9.91 -7.42 -17.64
C THR A 15 8.82 -6.91 -18.59
N LEU A 16 8.08 -7.82 -19.22
CA LEU A 16 6.85 -7.49 -19.96
C LEU A 16 5.76 -6.87 -19.07
N ALA A 17 5.73 -7.21 -17.77
CA ALA A 17 4.85 -6.55 -16.80
C ALA A 17 5.19 -5.06 -16.66
N GLY A 18 6.48 -4.73 -16.66
CA GLY A 18 6.99 -3.36 -16.74
C GLY A 18 6.58 -2.66 -18.05
N VAL A 19 6.66 -3.35 -19.19
CA VAL A 19 6.20 -2.79 -20.49
C VAL A 19 4.70 -2.48 -20.46
N LEU A 20 3.89 -3.40 -19.92
CA LEU A 20 2.45 -3.18 -19.76
C LEU A 20 2.13 -2.01 -18.80
N SER A 21 2.99 -1.79 -17.81
CA SER A 21 2.88 -0.63 -16.90
C SER A 21 3.18 0.68 -17.65
N LEU A 22 4.18 0.69 -18.55
CA LEU A 22 4.47 1.86 -19.40
C LEU A 22 3.31 2.25 -20.33
N PHE A 23 2.40 1.33 -20.68
CA PHE A 23 1.21 1.68 -21.47
C PHE A 23 0.23 2.60 -20.74
N ARG A 24 0.41 2.83 -19.44
CA ARG A 24 -0.31 3.84 -18.67
C ARG A 24 0.31 5.23 -18.78
N ASP A 25 1.55 5.35 -19.25
CA ASP A 25 2.21 6.63 -19.49
C ASP A 25 1.52 7.35 -20.67
N GLU A 26 1.10 8.61 -20.43
CA GLU A 26 0.34 9.39 -21.41
C GLU A 26 1.10 9.58 -22.72
N ARG A 27 2.44 9.72 -22.67
CA ARG A 27 3.28 9.93 -23.85
C ARG A 27 3.35 8.67 -24.69
N VAL A 28 3.54 7.52 -24.03
CA VAL A 28 3.53 6.21 -24.70
C VAL A 28 2.15 5.94 -25.30
N GLN A 29 1.10 6.18 -24.54
CA GLN A 29 -0.28 5.94 -24.97
C GLN A 29 -0.73 6.85 -26.12
N ALA A 30 -0.21 8.08 -26.21
CA ALA A 30 -0.48 9.03 -27.29
C ALA A 30 0.30 8.75 -28.59
N THR A 31 1.40 7.99 -28.52
CA THR A 31 2.28 7.72 -29.67
C THR A 31 1.62 6.75 -30.66
N GLU A 32 1.69 7.03 -31.96
CA GLU A 32 1.21 6.09 -32.99
C GLU A 32 1.93 4.75 -32.90
N THR A 33 1.20 3.64 -32.96
CA THR A 33 1.76 2.28 -32.75
C THR A 33 2.92 1.96 -33.69
N ALA A 34 2.90 2.46 -34.92
CA ALA A 34 3.95 2.24 -35.91
C ALA A 34 5.29 2.90 -35.52
N LEU A 35 5.26 3.88 -34.63
CA LEU A 35 6.43 4.60 -34.11
C LEU A 35 6.92 4.02 -32.77
N ILE A 36 6.22 3.03 -32.22
CA ILE A 36 6.61 2.35 -30.99
C ILE A 36 7.44 1.12 -31.35
N VAL A 37 8.71 1.12 -30.94
CA VAL A 37 9.62 -0.01 -31.14
C VAL A 37 9.87 -0.67 -29.80
N LEU A 38 9.62 -1.99 -29.74
CA LEU A 38 9.95 -2.82 -28.58
C LEU A 38 11.09 -3.76 -28.95
N GLU A 39 12.24 -3.56 -28.31
CA GLU A 39 13.41 -4.42 -28.43
C GLU A 39 13.56 -5.28 -27.16
N CYS A 40 13.89 -6.56 -27.33
CA CYS A 40 14.23 -7.45 -26.23
C CYS A 40 15.26 -8.48 -26.65
N ASP A 41 16.14 -8.85 -25.72
CA ASP A 41 17.10 -9.94 -25.93
C ASP A 41 16.46 -11.34 -25.80
N GLY A 42 15.16 -11.41 -25.47
CA GLY A 42 14.41 -12.63 -25.15
C GLY A 42 13.36 -13.02 -26.18
N ALA A 43 12.22 -13.53 -25.70
CA ALA A 43 11.13 -14.00 -26.55
C ALA A 43 10.44 -12.85 -27.30
N ALA A 44 10.29 -12.99 -28.62
CA ALA A 44 9.71 -11.97 -29.47
C ALA A 44 8.29 -11.58 -29.02
N ALA A 45 8.16 -10.35 -28.54
CA ALA A 45 6.90 -9.70 -28.23
C ALA A 45 6.75 -8.45 -29.11
N SER A 46 5.53 -8.18 -29.57
CA SER A 46 5.24 -6.99 -30.37
C SER A 46 4.18 -6.11 -29.72
N VAL A 47 4.30 -4.80 -29.93
CA VAL A 47 3.30 -3.82 -29.46
C VAL A 47 2.25 -3.64 -30.55
N THR A 48 0.98 -3.70 -30.16
CA THR A 48 -0.18 -3.53 -31.03
C THR A 48 -1.21 -2.62 -30.36
N ARG A 49 -2.29 -2.28 -31.06
CA ARG A 49 -3.47 -1.67 -30.46
C ARG A 49 -4.70 -2.54 -30.66
N TYR A 50 -5.50 -2.62 -29.61
CA TYR A 50 -6.84 -3.19 -29.65
C TYR A 50 -7.84 -2.16 -29.11
N ASN A 51 -8.81 -1.76 -29.93
CA ASN A 51 -9.79 -0.71 -29.60
C ASN A 51 -9.14 0.56 -29.03
N GLY A 52 -8.05 1.01 -29.67
CA GLY A 52 -7.30 2.21 -29.28
C GLY A 52 -6.37 2.04 -28.06
N LYS A 53 -6.43 0.92 -27.34
CA LYS A 53 -5.54 0.66 -26.19
C LYS A 53 -4.31 -0.15 -26.62
N LEU A 54 -3.14 0.23 -26.11
CA LEU A 54 -1.91 -0.52 -26.35
C LEU A 54 -2.00 -1.93 -25.74
N ALA A 55 -1.42 -2.88 -26.45
CA ALA A 55 -1.45 -4.29 -26.11
C ALA A 55 -0.17 -4.98 -26.57
N ILE A 56 0.24 -6.01 -25.83
CA ILE A 56 1.39 -6.85 -26.20
C ILE A 56 0.87 -8.10 -26.93
N ARG A 57 1.61 -8.57 -27.93
CA ARG A 57 1.36 -9.84 -28.60
C ARG A 57 2.57 -10.74 -28.49
N ARG A 58 2.28 -11.99 -28.16
CA ARG A 58 3.25 -13.07 -28.07
C ARG A 58 2.61 -14.34 -28.62
N SER A 59 3.42 -15.14 -29.31
CA SER A 59 3.02 -16.49 -29.75
C SER A 59 2.85 -17.45 -28.57
N GLY A 60 2.16 -18.56 -28.80
CA GLY A 60 1.87 -19.59 -27.80
C GLY A 60 0.41 -19.64 -27.39
N THR A 61 0.11 -20.51 -26.43
CA THR A 61 -1.19 -20.63 -25.75
C THR A 61 -1.35 -19.54 -24.68
N ALA A 62 -2.58 -19.29 -24.23
CA ALA A 62 -2.79 -18.32 -23.14
C ALA A 62 -2.02 -18.73 -21.87
N ALA A 63 -1.97 -20.03 -21.57
CA ALA A 63 -1.21 -20.56 -20.44
C ALA A 63 0.29 -20.28 -20.54
N GLU A 64 0.90 -20.48 -21.71
CA GLU A 64 2.32 -20.18 -21.94
C GLU A 64 2.62 -18.69 -21.84
N VAL A 65 1.74 -17.83 -22.36
CA VAL A 65 1.92 -16.38 -22.27
C VAL A 65 1.81 -15.92 -20.82
N VAL A 66 0.80 -16.39 -20.06
CA VAL A 66 0.65 -16.05 -18.64
C VAL A 66 1.81 -16.57 -17.81
N ALA A 67 2.22 -17.84 -18.01
CA ALA A 67 3.37 -18.41 -17.33
C ALA A 67 4.61 -17.54 -17.53
N CYS A 68 4.88 -17.12 -18.77
CA CYS A 68 6.07 -16.33 -19.04
C CYS A 68 6.01 -14.91 -18.43
N LEU A 69 4.84 -14.27 -18.38
CA LEU A 69 4.69 -12.99 -17.68
C LEU A 69 5.12 -13.10 -16.21
N PHE A 70 4.69 -14.16 -15.51
CA PHE A 70 5.09 -14.38 -14.13
C PHE A 70 6.53 -14.88 -13.99
N ASP A 71 7.04 -15.68 -14.93
CA ASP A 71 8.44 -16.13 -14.95
C ASP A 71 9.41 -14.96 -15.06
N GLU A 72 9.13 -13.98 -15.91
CA GLU A 72 9.97 -12.78 -16.05
C GLU A 72 10.00 -11.95 -14.77
N VAL A 73 8.83 -11.74 -14.13
CA VAL A 73 8.76 -11.05 -12.83
C VAL A 73 9.53 -11.81 -11.76
N ARG A 74 9.36 -13.14 -11.69
CA ARG A 74 10.07 -13.98 -10.72
C ARG A 74 11.58 -13.93 -10.96
N ALA A 75 12.03 -14.10 -12.20
CA ALA A 75 13.45 -14.06 -12.55
C ALA A 75 14.06 -12.68 -12.21
N HIS A 76 13.35 -11.60 -12.51
CA HIS A 76 13.78 -10.26 -12.13
C HIS A 76 13.89 -10.10 -10.61
N TRP A 77 12.89 -10.56 -9.85
CA TRP A 77 12.96 -10.49 -8.38
C TRP A 77 14.12 -11.30 -7.80
N LEU A 78 14.37 -12.50 -8.34
CA LEU A 78 15.47 -13.35 -7.91
C LEU A 78 16.84 -12.70 -8.18
N SER A 79 16.98 -12.02 -9.32
CA SER A 79 18.20 -11.31 -9.69
C SER A 79 18.44 -10.07 -8.82
N GLU A 80 17.40 -9.28 -8.54
CA GLU A 80 17.54 -8.00 -7.85
C GLU A 80 17.52 -8.13 -6.32
N HIS A 81 16.68 -9.02 -5.77
CA HIS A 81 16.38 -9.07 -4.34
C HIS A 81 16.85 -10.38 -3.68
N GLY A 82 17.46 -11.30 -4.45
CA GLY A 82 17.99 -12.57 -3.96
C GLY A 82 17.01 -13.75 -4.07
N ALA A 83 17.41 -14.91 -3.53
CA ALA A 83 16.71 -16.18 -3.79
C ALA A 83 15.29 -16.28 -3.19
N GLU A 84 15.07 -15.68 -2.02
CA GLU A 84 13.79 -15.72 -1.30
C GLU A 84 13.46 -14.35 -0.69
N PRO A 85 13.19 -13.35 -1.53
CA PRO A 85 12.98 -12.01 -1.04
C PRO A 85 11.65 -11.95 -0.28
N LYS A 86 11.70 -11.36 0.91
CA LYS A 86 10.50 -11.07 1.70
C LYS A 86 9.74 -9.91 1.05
N PRO A 87 8.40 -9.81 1.24
CA PRO A 87 7.61 -8.76 0.62
C PRO A 87 8.16 -7.35 0.84
N TRP A 88 8.59 -7.01 2.06
CA TRP A 88 9.15 -5.70 2.41
C TRP A 88 10.54 -5.42 1.85
N GLN A 89 11.18 -6.40 1.21
CA GLN A 89 12.47 -6.22 0.53
C GLN A 89 12.28 -5.85 -0.95
N ILE A 90 11.09 -6.07 -1.51
CA ILE A 90 10.77 -5.72 -2.88
C ILE A 90 10.47 -4.22 -2.97
N ARG A 91 10.91 -3.56 -4.04
CA ARG A 91 10.56 -2.15 -4.28
C ARG A 91 9.08 -2.00 -4.64
N PRO A 92 8.37 -0.94 -4.20
CA PRO A 92 6.94 -0.76 -4.48
C PRO A 92 6.58 -0.89 -5.96
N ALA A 93 7.37 -0.29 -6.86
CA ALA A 93 7.13 -0.39 -8.30
C ALA A 93 7.18 -1.84 -8.83
N HIS A 94 8.13 -2.66 -8.36
CA HIS A 94 8.24 -4.06 -8.77
C HIS A 94 7.14 -4.92 -8.15
N TRP A 95 6.62 -4.52 -6.98
CA TRP A 95 5.45 -5.12 -6.37
C TRP A 95 4.19 -4.83 -7.19
N ASP A 96 4.01 -3.57 -7.61
CA ASP A 96 2.90 -3.15 -8.46
C ASP A 96 2.93 -3.84 -9.83
N GLU A 97 4.11 -4.11 -10.40
CA GLU A 97 4.23 -4.92 -11.64
C GLU A 97 3.61 -6.31 -11.48
N LEU A 98 3.90 -7.02 -10.39
CA LEU A 98 3.31 -8.34 -10.11
C LEU A 98 1.79 -8.24 -9.99
N PHE A 99 1.29 -7.30 -9.17
CA PHE A 99 -0.15 -7.22 -8.93
C PHE A 99 -0.92 -6.66 -10.12
N GLY A 100 -0.29 -5.84 -10.94
CA GLY A 100 -0.81 -5.37 -12.22
C GLY A 100 -1.06 -6.50 -13.23
N LEU A 101 -0.39 -7.65 -13.09
CA LEU A 101 -0.69 -8.83 -13.92
C LEU A 101 -2.10 -9.37 -13.65
N PHE A 102 -2.59 -9.38 -12.41
CA PHE A 102 -3.92 -9.91 -12.12
C PHE A 102 -5.03 -9.10 -12.79
N ASP A 103 -4.82 -7.80 -13.05
CA ASP A 103 -5.78 -6.98 -13.80
C ASP A 103 -5.93 -7.44 -15.26
N LEU A 104 -4.92 -8.11 -15.82
CA LEU A 104 -4.98 -8.63 -17.19
C LEU A 104 -6.00 -9.76 -17.34
N SER A 105 -6.33 -10.49 -16.28
CA SER A 105 -7.36 -11.55 -16.36
C SER A 105 -8.72 -10.99 -16.77
N ARG A 106 -8.99 -9.71 -16.45
CA ARG A 106 -10.21 -8.98 -16.80
C ARG A 106 -10.16 -8.29 -18.15
N ALA A 107 -8.97 -8.19 -18.75
CA ALA A 107 -8.72 -7.50 -20.02
C ALA A 107 -7.75 -8.32 -20.91
N PRO A 108 -8.13 -9.56 -21.28
CA PRO A 108 -7.25 -10.47 -22.03
C PRO A 108 -6.76 -9.91 -23.36
N GLU A 109 -7.52 -9.03 -23.99
CA GLU A 109 -7.17 -8.35 -25.23
C GLU A 109 -5.88 -7.52 -25.14
N ARG A 110 -5.44 -7.17 -23.92
CA ARG A 110 -4.19 -6.42 -23.68
C ARG A 110 -2.93 -7.27 -23.87
N PHE A 111 -3.04 -8.59 -23.82
CA PHE A 111 -1.86 -9.46 -23.90
C PHE A 111 -2.05 -10.72 -24.76
N LEU A 112 -3.30 -11.07 -25.10
CA LEU A 112 -3.65 -12.16 -26.01
C LEU A 112 -4.19 -11.65 -27.33
N SER A 113 -3.92 -12.38 -28.41
CA SER A 113 -4.55 -12.21 -29.71
C SER A 113 -6.01 -12.67 -29.70
N SER A 114 -6.80 -12.24 -30.68
CA SER A 114 -8.18 -12.71 -30.84
C SER A 114 -8.26 -14.22 -30.98
N SER A 115 -7.34 -14.85 -31.74
CA SER A 115 -7.31 -16.30 -31.90
C SER A 115 -7.01 -17.05 -30.59
N GLN A 116 -6.12 -16.53 -29.75
CA GLN A 116 -5.85 -17.08 -28.43
C GLN A 116 -7.08 -16.96 -27.52
N ILE A 117 -7.76 -15.80 -27.52
CA ILE A 117 -8.98 -15.59 -26.74
C ILE A 117 -10.10 -16.52 -27.19
N ASP A 118 -10.29 -16.68 -28.50
CA ASP A 118 -11.34 -17.55 -29.06
C ASP A 118 -11.06 -19.03 -28.75
N ALA A 119 -9.80 -19.45 -28.74
CA ALA A 119 -9.41 -20.80 -28.32
C ALA A 119 -9.77 -21.06 -26.85
N GLU A 120 -9.45 -20.13 -25.94
CA GLU A 120 -9.80 -20.25 -24.52
C GLU A 120 -11.32 -20.22 -24.28
N ARG A 121 -12.05 -19.39 -25.04
CA ARG A 121 -13.52 -19.37 -25.00
C ARG A 121 -14.11 -20.70 -25.46
N ALA A 122 -13.56 -21.28 -26.53
CA ALA A 122 -13.98 -22.59 -27.01
C ALA A 122 -13.69 -23.69 -25.97
N ALA A 123 -12.51 -23.66 -25.34
CA ALA A 123 -12.15 -24.58 -24.27
C ALA A 123 -13.10 -24.47 -23.06
N ALA A 124 -13.39 -23.26 -22.59
CA ALA A 124 -14.34 -23.01 -21.50
C ALA A 124 -15.75 -23.53 -21.86
N ARG A 125 -16.21 -23.26 -23.09
CA ARG A 125 -17.51 -23.76 -23.58
C ARG A 125 -17.56 -25.29 -23.61
N ASN A 126 -16.51 -25.95 -24.08
CA ASN A 126 -16.40 -27.41 -24.10
C ASN A 126 -16.42 -27.99 -22.68
N ALA A 127 -15.81 -27.29 -21.72
CA ALA A 127 -15.84 -27.63 -20.30
C ALA A 127 -17.15 -27.23 -19.58
N ARG A 128 -18.11 -26.60 -20.27
CA ARG A 128 -19.36 -26.04 -19.71
C ARG A 128 -19.11 -25.02 -18.59
N GLN A 129 -18.07 -24.22 -18.74
CA GLN A 129 -17.67 -23.16 -17.82
C GLN A 129 -17.77 -21.78 -18.48
N PHE A 130 -17.87 -20.74 -17.66
CA PHE A 130 -17.70 -19.37 -18.15
C PHE A 130 -16.23 -19.14 -18.51
N PHE A 131 -16.00 -18.29 -19.53
CA PHE A 131 -14.66 -17.86 -19.88
C PHE A 131 -14.10 -16.95 -18.77
N ASP A 132 -13.12 -17.45 -18.03
CA ASP A 132 -12.42 -16.73 -16.97
C ASP A 132 -10.95 -17.16 -16.92
N LEU A 133 -10.04 -16.18 -16.99
CA LEU A 133 -8.59 -16.42 -16.90
C LEU A 133 -8.08 -16.29 -15.46
N SER A 134 -8.90 -15.85 -14.51
CA SER A 134 -8.47 -15.64 -13.11
C SER A 134 -7.87 -16.91 -12.47
N PRO A 135 -8.40 -18.13 -12.68
CA PRO A 135 -7.79 -19.35 -12.17
C PRO A 135 -6.39 -19.62 -12.76
N LEU A 136 -6.17 -19.26 -14.03
CA LEU A 136 -4.88 -19.42 -14.70
C LEU A 136 -3.83 -18.50 -14.06
N PHE A 137 -4.17 -17.23 -13.85
CA PHE A 137 -3.30 -16.27 -13.16
C PHE A 137 -3.04 -16.68 -11.71
N HIS A 138 -4.07 -17.11 -10.99
CA HIS A 138 -3.93 -17.56 -9.60
C HIS A 138 -2.95 -18.75 -9.50
N ARG A 139 -3.09 -19.76 -10.36
CA ARG A 139 -2.20 -20.92 -10.38
C ARG A 139 -0.76 -20.52 -10.69
N ALA A 140 -0.57 -19.71 -11.73
CA ALA A 140 0.77 -19.26 -12.14
C ALA A 140 1.48 -18.49 -11.01
N ALA A 141 0.75 -17.63 -10.29
CA ALA A 141 1.27 -16.89 -9.15
C ALA A 141 1.60 -17.79 -7.96
N VAL A 142 0.69 -18.68 -7.57
CA VAL A 142 0.91 -19.60 -6.43
C VAL A 142 2.12 -20.49 -6.67
N GLU A 143 2.28 -21.02 -7.88
CA GLU A 143 3.42 -21.88 -8.25
C GLU A 143 4.78 -21.15 -8.11
N ARG A 144 4.85 -19.86 -8.44
CA ARG A 144 6.11 -19.10 -8.50
C ARG A 144 6.42 -18.29 -7.25
N PHE A 145 5.39 -17.84 -6.54
CA PHE A 145 5.51 -16.92 -5.41
C PHE A 145 4.97 -17.50 -4.10
N GLY A 146 4.22 -18.60 -4.15
CA GLY A 146 3.56 -19.19 -2.98
C GLY A 146 2.27 -18.49 -2.56
N PHE A 147 1.81 -17.49 -3.32
CA PHE A 147 0.56 -16.75 -3.05
C PHE A 147 -0.12 -16.28 -4.34
N GLY A 148 -1.41 -15.98 -4.25
CA GLY A 148 -2.23 -15.49 -5.37
C GLY A 148 -2.54 -13.99 -5.29
N ALA A 149 -3.62 -13.57 -5.96
CA ALA A 149 -4.04 -12.16 -6.03
C ALA A 149 -4.33 -11.49 -4.66
N GLY A 150 -4.58 -12.28 -3.61
CA GLY A 150 -4.74 -11.77 -2.24
C GLY A 150 -3.43 -11.39 -1.56
N GLY A 151 -2.28 -11.69 -2.18
CA GLY A 151 -0.95 -11.48 -1.62
C GLY A 151 -0.53 -12.52 -0.58
N PRO A 152 0.68 -12.39 -0.02
CA PRO A 152 1.17 -13.29 1.01
C PRO A 152 0.51 -13.02 2.35
N SER A 153 0.74 -13.92 3.31
CA SER A 153 0.30 -13.75 4.69
C SER A 153 0.87 -12.49 5.31
N ALA A 154 0.00 -11.68 5.94
CA ALA A 154 0.41 -10.49 6.67
C ALA A 154 0.59 -10.80 8.16
N PRO A 155 1.54 -10.14 8.87
CA PRO A 155 1.74 -10.35 10.31
C PRO A 155 0.51 -10.07 11.18
N GLY A 156 -0.40 -9.19 10.73
CA GLY A 156 -1.68 -8.91 11.40
C GLY A 156 -2.77 -9.97 11.22
N GLY A 157 -2.46 -11.08 10.55
CA GLY A 157 -3.42 -12.13 10.18
C GLY A 157 -3.96 -11.97 8.75
N GLY A 158 -4.40 -13.09 8.18
CA GLY A 158 -4.92 -13.16 6.81
C GLY A 158 -3.85 -12.95 5.72
N VAL A 159 -4.31 -12.74 4.49
CA VAL A 159 -3.48 -12.41 3.32
C VAL A 159 -3.68 -10.94 2.95
N ASN A 160 -2.62 -10.28 2.47
CA ASN A 160 -2.73 -8.90 2.01
C ASN A 160 -1.83 -8.61 0.81
N ALA A 161 -2.41 -8.01 -0.23
CA ALA A 161 -1.72 -7.64 -1.46
C ALA A 161 -1.04 -6.27 -1.37
N ARG A 162 -1.40 -5.43 -0.39
CA ARG A 162 -0.86 -4.07 -0.23
C ARG A 162 0.59 -4.15 0.25
N HIS A 163 1.52 -3.61 -0.55
CA HIS A 163 2.94 -3.63 -0.22
C HIS A 163 3.22 -2.90 1.10
N GLU A 164 2.54 -1.77 1.30
CA GLU A 164 2.73 -0.89 2.44
C GLU A 164 2.36 -1.55 3.77
N VAL A 165 1.46 -2.54 3.77
CA VAL A 165 1.14 -3.35 4.95
C VAL A 165 2.36 -4.14 5.38
N HIS A 166 3.00 -4.84 4.45
CA HIS A 166 4.18 -5.66 4.74
C HIS A 166 5.35 -4.81 5.21
N VAL A 167 5.57 -3.66 4.60
CA VAL A 167 6.62 -2.71 5.02
C VAL A 167 6.33 -2.13 6.39
N ALA A 168 5.07 -1.72 6.67
CA ALA A 168 4.70 -1.17 7.98
C ALA A 168 4.97 -2.16 9.11
N TYR A 169 4.59 -3.43 8.95
CA TYR A 169 4.84 -4.45 9.97
C TYR A 169 6.32 -4.84 10.07
N ALA A 170 7.05 -4.88 8.96
CA ALA A 170 8.49 -5.11 8.99
C ALA A 170 9.20 -4.02 9.80
N LEU A 171 8.86 -2.75 9.55
CA LEU A 171 9.36 -1.61 10.32
C LEU A 171 8.99 -1.69 11.80
N LEU A 172 7.74 -2.06 12.11
CA LEU A 172 7.28 -2.22 13.49
C LEU A 172 8.09 -3.28 14.24
N LEU A 173 8.39 -4.40 13.59
CA LEU A 173 9.17 -5.52 14.14
C LEU A 173 10.69 -5.27 14.09
N ASN A 174 11.12 -4.12 13.59
CA ASN A 174 12.54 -3.80 13.35
C ASN A 174 13.24 -4.81 12.42
N GLU A 175 12.51 -5.35 11.46
CA GLU A 175 13.07 -6.17 10.39
C GLU A 175 13.93 -5.31 9.45
N PRO A 176 14.97 -5.90 8.80
CA PRO A 176 15.83 -5.16 7.89
C PRO A 176 15.09 -4.85 6.58
N VAL A 177 14.53 -3.64 6.49
CA VAL A 177 13.93 -3.09 5.27
C VAL A 177 15.01 -2.34 4.47
N PRO A 178 15.26 -2.68 3.19
CA PRO A 178 16.28 -2.02 2.39
C PRO A 178 16.05 -0.50 2.23
N ASP A 179 17.12 0.29 2.26
CA ASP A 179 17.03 1.75 2.12
C ASP A 179 16.37 2.18 0.81
N ALA A 180 16.57 1.44 -0.28
CA ALA A 180 15.92 1.70 -1.56
C ALA A 180 14.39 1.67 -1.44
N VAL A 181 13.84 0.71 -0.68
CA VAL A 181 12.40 0.60 -0.41
C VAL A 181 11.95 1.79 0.44
N LEU A 182 12.64 2.09 1.53
CA LEU A 182 12.31 3.22 2.41
C LEU A 182 12.34 4.55 1.67
N ASN A 183 13.32 4.75 0.80
CA ASN A 183 13.46 5.96 -0.02
C ASN A 183 12.33 6.10 -1.03
N ASP A 184 11.83 5.00 -1.61
CA ASP A 184 10.66 5.05 -2.48
C ASP A 184 9.41 5.49 -1.72
N TYR A 185 9.20 4.99 -0.49
CA TYR A 185 8.11 5.46 0.37
C TYR A 185 8.24 6.91 0.80
N ARG A 186 9.45 7.38 1.15
CA ARG A 186 9.69 8.78 1.53
C ARG A 186 9.43 9.78 0.39
N LYS A 187 9.53 9.34 -0.87
CA LYS A 187 9.21 10.17 -2.04
C LYS A 187 7.71 10.30 -2.30
N MET A 188 6.89 9.45 -1.70
CA MET A 188 5.44 9.53 -1.86
C MET A 188 4.92 10.71 -1.05
N GLU A 189 4.04 11.52 -1.65
CA GLU A 189 3.37 12.63 -0.95
C GLU A 189 2.65 12.16 0.33
N ARG A 190 2.11 10.94 0.29
CA ARG A 190 1.47 10.27 1.42
C ARG A 190 1.81 8.79 1.39
N ALA A 191 2.83 8.40 2.16
CA ALA A 191 3.14 7.01 2.47
C ALA A 191 2.08 6.42 3.42
N PHE A 192 1.89 5.09 3.39
CA PHE A 192 1.03 4.35 4.34
C PHE A 192 -0.42 4.88 4.46
N ARG A 193 -1.23 4.70 3.41
CA ARG A 193 -2.62 5.16 3.36
C ARG A 193 -3.61 4.18 4.00
N TYR A 194 -4.88 4.59 4.10
CA TYR A 194 -6.07 3.73 4.24
C TYR A 194 -6.20 2.90 5.52
N ASP A 195 -5.60 3.29 6.65
CA ASP A 195 -5.52 2.59 7.96
C ASP A 195 -4.09 2.35 8.47
N LEU A 196 -3.08 2.69 7.68
CA LEU A 196 -1.66 2.52 8.04
C LEU A 196 -0.97 3.82 8.44
N GLU A 197 -1.70 4.91 8.66
CA GLU A 197 -1.12 6.21 9.05
C GLU A 197 -0.30 6.10 10.35
N TRP A 198 -0.61 5.10 11.19
CA TRP A 198 0.18 4.77 12.38
C TRP A 198 1.63 4.34 12.08
N ALA A 199 1.93 3.89 10.87
CA ALA A 199 3.24 3.40 10.47
C ALA A 199 4.20 4.51 10.02
N GLU A 200 3.67 5.70 9.69
CA GLU A 200 4.48 6.83 9.21
C GLU A 200 5.62 7.23 10.17
N PRO A 201 5.42 7.28 11.51
CA PRO A 201 6.52 7.50 12.45
C PRO A 201 7.64 6.47 12.35
N LEU A 202 7.35 5.20 12.04
CA LEU A 202 8.36 4.13 11.92
C LEU A 202 9.26 4.31 10.68
N LEU A 203 8.76 5.00 9.64
CA LEU A 203 9.53 5.34 8.45
C LEU A 203 10.64 6.36 8.76
N ASN A 204 10.32 7.30 9.64
CA ASN A 204 11.11 8.52 9.89
C ASN A 204 11.92 8.47 11.18
N VAL A 205 11.50 7.69 12.18
CA VAL A 205 12.17 7.54 13.49
C VAL A 205 12.63 6.10 13.64
N VAL A 206 13.91 5.84 13.40
CA VAL A 206 14.48 4.49 13.44
C VAL A 206 14.48 3.95 14.87
N GLU A 207 14.70 4.83 15.84
CA GLU A 207 14.76 4.55 17.28
C GLU A 207 13.42 4.05 17.86
N LEU A 208 12.31 4.22 17.13
CA LEU A 208 10.99 3.72 17.51
C LEU A 208 10.78 2.24 17.16
N ARG A 209 11.49 1.72 16.16
CA ARG A 209 11.28 0.38 15.60
C ARG A 209 11.54 -0.71 16.62
N GLY A 210 10.68 -1.70 16.70
CA GLY A 210 10.81 -2.85 17.61
C GLY A 210 10.60 -2.54 19.09
N ARG A 211 10.22 -1.30 19.46
CA ARG A 211 10.10 -0.89 20.87
C ARG A 211 8.72 -1.09 21.48
N LEU A 212 7.69 -1.20 20.64
CA LEU A 212 6.30 -1.29 21.08
C LEU A 212 5.59 -2.44 20.35
N PRO A 213 4.73 -3.21 21.03
CA PRO A 213 3.81 -4.13 20.37
C PRO A 213 2.86 -3.39 19.40
N ALA A 214 2.36 -4.10 18.39
CA ALA A 214 1.57 -3.53 17.30
C ALA A 214 0.39 -2.65 17.75
N GLU A 215 -0.48 -3.19 18.60
CA GLU A 215 -1.65 -2.46 19.11
C GLU A 215 -1.26 -1.21 19.91
N LYS A 216 -0.25 -1.34 20.78
CA LYS A 216 0.24 -0.21 21.59
C LYS A 216 0.85 0.88 20.70
N HIS A 217 1.65 0.50 19.70
CA HIS A 217 2.21 1.44 18.73
C HIS A 217 1.11 2.18 17.95
N ARG A 218 0.07 1.47 17.50
CA ARG A 218 -1.07 2.08 16.80
C ARG A 218 -1.76 3.14 17.63
N TRP A 219 -1.98 2.85 18.91
CA TRP A 219 -2.59 3.82 19.83
C TRP A 219 -1.69 5.01 20.08
N VAL A 220 -0.39 4.81 20.36
CA VAL A 220 0.58 5.89 20.51
C VAL A 220 0.60 6.79 19.27
N ALA A 221 0.74 6.23 18.08
CA ALA A 221 0.75 7.00 16.84
C ALA A 221 -0.57 7.76 16.62
N SER A 222 -1.71 7.15 16.97
CA SER A 222 -3.03 7.78 16.85
C SER A 222 -3.22 8.95 17.81
N VAL A 223 -2.83 8.78 19.08
CA VAL A 223 -2.90 9.82 20.11
C VAL A 223 -1.99 10.99 19.76
N MET A 224 -0.72 10.72 19.43
CA MET A 224 0.24 11.76 19.05
C MET A 224 -0.22 12.55 17.82
N ARG A 225 -0.79 11.87 16.82
CA ARG A 225 -1.41 12.50 15.65
C ARG A 225 -2.62 13.35 16.02
N ALA A 226 -3.51 12.87 16.90
CA ALA A 226 -4.67 13.63 17.36
C ALA A 226 -4.25 14.91 18.12
N ALA A 227 -3.22 14.82 18.95
CA ALA A 227 -2.59 15.94 19.65
C ALA A 227 -1.71 16.84 18.75
N LYS A 228 -1.58 16.50 17.46
CA LYS A 228 -0.70 17.19 16.48
C LYS A 228 0.75 17.30 16.95
N GLN A 229 1.21 16.35 17.76
CA GLN A 229 2.58 16.28 18.24
C GLN A 229 3.34 15.21 17.44
N PRO A 230 4.50 15.53 16.84
CA PRO A 230 5.29 14.55 16.12
C PRO A 230 6.00 13.60 17.08
N ILE A 231 6.13 12.34 16.67
CA ILE A 231 7.09 11.42 17.30
C ILE A 231 8.45 11.68 16.64
N THR A 232 9.49 11.88 17.46
CA THR A 232 10.84 12.22 17.01
C THR A 232 11.88 11.42 17.79
N ALA A 233 13.13 11.40 17.30
CA ALA A 233 14.23 10.78 18.02
C ALA A 233 14.46 11.39 19.43
N GLN A 234 14.06 12.65 19.65
CA GLN A 234 14.23 13.31 20.95
C GLN A 234 13.18 12.92 21.99
N ASN A 235 11.95 12.60 21.57
CA ASN A 235 10.86 12.30 22.51
C ASN A 235 10.49 10.80 22.59
N VAL A 236 11.00 9.97 21.67
CA VAL A 236 10.66 8.54 21.59
C VAL A 236 10.94 7.78 22.88
N ASP A 237 12.06 8.07 23.56
CA ASP A 237 12.41 7.41 24.82
C ASP A 237 11.40 7.70 25.92
N ALA A 238 10.97 8.97 26.03
CA ALA A 238 9.96 9.39 26.99
C ALA A 238 8.60 8.75 26.68
N ILE A 239 8.20 8.72 25.41
CA ILE A 239 6.96 8.08 24.94
C ILE A 239 6.95 6.60 25.30
N VAL A 240 8.02 5.87 24.96
CA VAL A 240 8.12 4.43 25.24
C VAL A 240 8.10 4.16 26.75
N ALA A 241 8.82 4.97 27.54
CA ALA A 241 8.82 4.85 29.00
C ALA A 241 7.43 5.10 29.60
N ALA A 242 6.69 6.10 29.12
CA ALA A 242 5.36 6.42 29.61
C ALA A 242 4.37 5.27 29.42
N VAL A 243 4.44 4.56 28.29
CA VAL A 243 3.50 3.46 27.97
C VAL A 243 4.01 2.06 28.33
N ALA A 244 5.22 1.96 28.91
CA ALA A 244 5.86 0.67 29.20
C ALA A 244 5.04 -0.17 30.19
N GLY A 245 4.47 0.47 31.22
CA GLY A 245 3.66 -0.18 32.26
C GLY A 245 2.24 -0.57 31.85
N LEU A 246 1.77 -0.11 30.69
CA LEU A 246 0.41 -0.39 30.22
C LEU A 246 0.26 -1.86 29.77
N PRO A 247 -0.84 -2.55 30.13
CA PRO A 247 -1.18 -3.86 29.60
C PRO A 247 -1.19 -3.89 28.07
N ALA A 248 -0.99 -5.08 27.48
CA ALA A 248 -1.08 -5.26 26.03
C ALA A 248 -2.51 -5.02 25.49
N THR A 249 -3.52 -5.16 26.35
CA THR A 249 -4.95 -4.92 26.04
C THR A 249 -5.36 -3.46 26.20
N SER A 250 -4.42 -2.56 26.48
CA SER A 250 -4.72 -1.13 26.62
C SER A 250 -5.26 -0.54 25.32
N HIS A 251 -6.18 0.40 25.49
CA HIS A 251 -6.85 1.10 24.42
C HIS A 251 -6.34 2.54 24.30
N PHE A 252 -6.90 3.26 23.33
CA PHE A 252 -6.59 4.66 23.06
C PHE A 252 -6.53 5.52 24.33
N VAL A 253 -7.55 5.43 25.19
CA VAL A 253 -7.67 6.27 26.41
C VAL A 253 -6.55 5.99 27.40
N ASP A 254 -6.20 4.72 27.64
CA ASP A 254 -5.12 4.37 28.57
C ASP A 254 -3.76 4.92 28.12
N VAL A 255 -3.53 4.94 26.81
CA VAL A 255 -2.31 5.50 26.21
C VAL A 255 -2.31 7.03 26.29
N ASP A 256 -3.44 7.68 26.02
CA ASP A 256 -3.62 9.12 26.16
C ASP A 256 -3.34 9.59 27.60
N ASP A 257 -3.98 8.94 28.58
CA ASP A 257 -3.80 9.23 30.01
C ASP A 257 -2.34 9.03 30.45
N ALA A 258 -1.68 7.96 29.99
CA ALA A 258 -0.28 7.70 30.33
C ALA A 258 0.67 8.76 29.74
N LEU A 259 0.44 9.19 28.50
CA LEU A 259 1.25 10.23 27.86
C LEU A 259 0.98 11.62 28.47
N TYR A 260 -0.25 11.90 28.90
CA TYR A 260 -0.60 13.11 29.64
C TYR A 260 0.04 13.13 31.03
N ALA A 261 -0.06 12.04 31.79
CA ALA A 261 0.55 11.91 33.11
C ALA A 261 2.09 12.05 33.06
N ALA A 262 2.71 11.63 31.96
CA ALA A 262 4.14 11.81 31.70
C ALA A 262 4.52 13.24 31.24
N GLY A 263 3.56 14.15 31.08
CA GLY A 263 3.78 15.52 30.61
C GLY A 263 4.19 15.62 29.14
N ILE A 264 3.97 14.56 28.35
CA ILE A 264 4.25 14.55 26.91
C ILE A 264 3.11 15.27 26.18
N LEU A 265 1.87 14.90 26.51
CA LEU A 265 0.69 15.62 26.05
C LEU A 265 0.44 16.82 26.95
N SER A 266 -0.14 17.87 26.36
CA SER A 266 -0.61 19.04 27.09
C SER A 266 -2.10 19.21 26.85
N ALA A 267 -2.84 19.59 27.90
CA ALA A 267 -4.24 19.94 27.75
C ALA A 267 -4.34 21.19 26.86
N GLU A 268 -5.14 21.13 25.80
CA GLU A 268 -5.48 22.34 25.06
C GLU A 268 -6.20 23.31 26.01
N SER A 269 -5.76 24.57 26.00
CA SER A 269 -6.46 25.60 26.75
C SER A 269 -7.87 25.72 26.20
N LEU A 270 -8.87 25.69 27.08
CA LEU A 270 -10.25 25.95 26.68
C LEU A 270 -10.32 27.29 25.94
N PRO A 271 -11.12 27.39 24.86
CA PRO A 271 -11.35 28.66 24.18
C PRO A 271 -11.73 29.74 25.19
N SER A 272 -11.25 30.97 24.98
CA SER A 272 -11.41 32.06 25.96
C SER A 272 -12.88 32.31 26.36
N MET A 273 -13.83 32.01 25.49
CA MET A 273 -15.27 32.07 25.75
C MET A 273 -15.72 31.21 26.95
N PHE A 274 -14.99 30.16 27.30
CA PHE A 274 -15.27 29.33 28.49
C PHE A 274 -14.64 29.90 29.77
N ASN A 275 -13.70 30.84 29.64
CA ASN A 275 -13.14 31.59 30.77
C ASN A 275 -13.91 32.88 31.04
N GLU A 276 -14.80 33.29 30.12
CA GLU A 276 -15.71 34.41 30.33
C GLU A 276 -16.87 33.94 31.23
N PRO A 277 -17.13 34.63 32.36
CA PRO A 277 -18.32 34.35 33.15
C PRO A 277 -19.55 34.57 32.26
N VAL A 278 -20.29 33.50 31.97
CA VAL A 278 -21.57 33.62 31.28
C VAL A 278 -22.45 34.53 32.13
N THR A 279 -22.80 35.70 31.59
CA THR A 279 -23.73 36.59 32.27
C THR A 279 -25.09 35.92 32.23
N LEU A 280 -25.38 35.10 33.25
CA LEU A 280 -26.72 34.61 33.51
C LEU A 280 -27.59 35.86 33.64
N GLY A 281 -28.48 36.09 32.66
CA GLY A 281 -29.35 37.25 32.60
C GLY A 281 -30.16 37.44 33.89
N THR A 282 -30.83 38.58 34.03
CA THR A 282 -31.68 38.84 35.20
C THR A 282 -32.82 37.82 35.22
N PRO A 283 -33.04 37.09 36.34
CA PRO A 283 -34.14 36.14 36.43
C PRO A 283 -35.47 36.87 36.22
N VAL A 284 -36.25 36.41 35.25
CA VAL A 284 -37.55 37.02 34.88
C VAL A 284 -38.72 36.47 35.72
N ASN A 285 -38.46 35.47 36.57
CA ASN A 285 -39.44 34.88 37.48
C ASN A 285 -38.76 34.20 38.68
N ALA A 286 -39.55 33.88 39.71
CA ALA A 286 -39.08 33.26 40.96
C ALA A 286 -38.45 31.87 40.76
N PHE A 287 -38.84 31.12 39.72
CA PHE A 287 -38.24 29.84 39.41
C PHE A 287 -36.80 30.00 38.88
N ALA A 288 -36.59 30.95 37.96
CA ALA A 288 -35.27 31.27 37.42
C ALA A 288 -34.33 31.80 38.51
N GLU A 289 -34.86 32.57 39.46
CA GLU A 289 -34.10 33.05 40.62
C GLU A 289 -33.67 31.90 41.54
N ARG A 290 -34.58 30.96 41.83
CA ARG A 290 -34.29 29.79 42.67
C ARG A 290 -33.30 28.84 42.02
N LEU A 291 -33.44 28.58 40.72
CA LEU A 291 -32.52 27.73 39.96
C LEU A 291 -31.10 28.32 39.96
N ARG A 292 -30.99 29.65 39.85
CA ARG A 292 -29.70 30.36 39.90
C ARG A 292 -29.03 30.24 41.28
N GLN A 293 -29.78 30.36 42.37
CA GLN A 293 -29.23 30.15 43.72
C GLN A 293 -28.66 28.73 43.88
N ILE A 294 -29.42 27.71 43.45
CA ILE A 294 -28.98 26.31 43.58
C ILE A 294 -27.70 26.05 42.79
N LEU A 295 -27.59 26.58 41.56
CA LEU A 295 -26.41 26.42 40.71
C LEU A 295 -25.18 27.22 41.20
N ALA A 296 -25.37 28.29 41.98
CA ALA A 296 -24.29 29.10 42.53
C ALA A 296 -23.73 28.54 43.86
N ASP A 297 -24.54 27.77 44.60
CA ASP A 297 -24.17 27.13 45.86
C ASP A 297 -23.59 25.70 45.69
N SER A 298 -23.45 25.23 44.45
CA SER A 298 -22.91 23.91 44.06
C SER A 298 -21.47 24.03 43.55
#